data_AF-A0A2M3Z0P8-F1
#
_entry.id   AF-A0A2M3Z0P8-F1
#
_cell.length_a   1.000
_cell.length_b   1.000
_cell.length_c   1.000
_cell.angle_alpha   90.00
_cell.angle_beta   90.00
_cell.angle_gamma   90.00
#
_symmetry.space_group_name_H-M   'P 1'
#
loop_
_entity.id
_entity.type
_entity.pdbx_description
1 polymer ?
#
loop_
_entity_poly.entity_id
_entity_poly.type
_entity_poly.pdbx_seq_one_letter_code
_entity_poly.pdbx_strand_id
1 'polypeptide(L)'
;MASLLKLSVTGLRAYGARSHQLLLRRNKVSNADQFRAALVNVPPTEVTTLDSGLRVASEDSGSQTATVGLWIDAGSRYEDNSNNGVAHFLEHMAFKGTAKRSQTDLELEVENMGAHLNAYTSREQTVFYAKCLAKDVSRSVEILSDIIQNSKLGEAEIERERGVILREMQEVESNLQEVVFDHLHATAYQGTPLGNTILGPTKNIQSIGKADLQAYISTHYKAPRIVLAASGGVQHGELVKLAEQHLGKISSTVDGAAQLSPCRFTGSEVRVRDDSLPLAHVAIAVEGCGWTDQDNVPLMVANTLIGAWDRSQGGGANNASQLAVASATDNLCHSYQSFNTCYKDTGLWGIYFVCDPLRCEDMLFNVQGEWMRLCTMVTEAEVERAKNLLKTNMLLQLDGTTPICEDIGRQMLCYNRRIPLHELEQRIDSVTAQNVRDVAMKYIFDRCPAVAAVGPVENLPDYVRIRSSMHWVRV
;
A
#
# COMPACT_ATOMS: atom_id res chain seq x y z
N MET A 1 -82.25 -0.02 -36.46
CA MET A 1 -82.11 -0.54 -35.08
C MET A 1 -83.42 -1.19 -34.68
N ALA A 2 -83.56 -2.47 -34.97
CA ALA A 2 -84.79 -3.24 -34.77
C ALA A 2 -84.43 -4.64 -34.28
N SER A 3 -85.23 -5.14 -33.32
CA SER A 3 -85.55 -6.55 -33.09
C SER A 3 -84.44 -7.46 -32.51
N LEU A 4 -84.65 -8.45 -31.64
CA LEU A 4 -85.60 -8.85 -30.59
C LEU A 4 -85.04 -10.21 -30.09
N LEU A 5 -85.19 -10.49 -28.79
CA LEU A 5 -85.52 -11.81 -28.19
C LEU A 5 -84.60 -13.04 -28.42
N LYS A 6 -84.07 -13.67 -27.34
CA LYS A 6 -84.72 -14.75 -26.54
C LYS A 6 -83.73 -15.50 -25.61
N LEU A 7 -84.14 -15.57 -24.34
CA LEU A 7 -84.08 -16.66 -23.34
C LEU A 7 -83.17 -17.91 -23.48
N SER A 8 -82.61 -18.27 -22.31
CA SER A 8 -82.57 -19.61 -21.66
C SER A 8 -81.33 -20.52 -21.80
N VAL A 9 -81.00 -21.10 -20.64
CA VAL A 9 -79.91 -22.00 -20.25
C VAL A 9 -80.08 -23.40 -20.85
N THR A 10 -78.99 -24.01 -21.34
CA THR A 10 -78.50 -25.40 -21.08
C THR A 10 -77.59 -25.89 -22.22
N GLY A 11 -76.44 -26.50 -21.89
CA GLY A 11 -75.63 -27.22 -22.87
C GLY A 11 -74.13 -27.30 -22.54
N LEU A 12 -73.74 -28.30 -21.76
CA LEU A 12 -72.36 -28.71 -21.51
C LEU A 12 -71.51 -28.84 -22.79
N ARG A 13 -70.24 -28.38 -22.75
CA ARG A 13 -69.08 -29.26 -22.99
C ARG A 13 -67.76 -28.56 -22.65
N ALA A 14 -67.02 -29.21 -21.77
CA ALA A 14 -65.65 -28.90 -21.40
C ALA A 14 -64.70 -29.03 -22.60
N TYR A 15 -63.74 -28.12 -22.73
CA TYR A 15 -62.37 -28.42 -23.14
C TYR A 15 -61.44 -27.38 -22.51
N GLY A 16 -60.59 -27.85 -21.61
CA GLY A 16 -59.64 -27.05 -20.86
C GLY A 16 -58.32 -26.81 -21.57
N ALA A 17 -57.62 -25.83 -21.01
CA ALA A 17 -56.17 -25.65 -20.95
C ALA A 17 -55.39 -25.45 -22.26
N ARG A 18 -54.85 -24.23 -22.42
CA ARG A 18 -53.41 -23.96 -22.61
C ARG A 18 -53.14 -22.46 -22.51
N SER A 19 -53.05 -21.96 -21.28
CA SER A 19 -52.36 -20.71 -21.00
C SER A 19 -50.86 -21.00 -21.02
N HIS A 20 -50.16 -20.47 -22.02
CA HIS A 20 -48.70 -20.45 -22.05
C HIS A 20 -48.20 -19.54 -20.92
N GLN A 21 -47.95 -20.11 -19.74
CA GLN A 21 -47.06 -19.49 -18.76
C GLN A 21 -45.65 -19.57 -19.34
N LEU A 22 -45.15 -18.42 -19.82
CA LEU A 22 -43.72 -18.18 -19.99
C LEU A 22 -43.07 -18.30 -18.61
N LEU A 23 -42.59 -19.51 -18.30
CA LEU A 23 -41.62 -19.75 -17.25
C LEU A 23 -40.34 -19.01 -17.65
N LEU A 24 -40.24 -17.75 -17.27
CA LEU A 24 -38.95 -17.08 -17.11
C LEU A 24 -38.20 -17.87 -16.03
N ARG A 25 -37.44 -18.86 -16.49
CA ARG A 25 -36.43 -19.54 -15.70
C ARG A 25 -35.42 -18.46 -15.34
N ARG A 26 -35.63 -17.82 -14.19
CA ARG A 26 -34.68 -16.89 -13.60
C ARG A 26 -33.46 -17.73 -13.27
N ASN A 27 -32.53 -17.82 -14.21
CA ASN A 27 -31.22 -18.40 -13.99
C ASN A 27 -30.57 -17.56 -12.89
N LYS A 28 -30.81 -17.94 -11.63
CA LYS A 28 -29.91 -17.67 -10.52
C LYS A 28 -28.67 -18.54 -10.75
N VAL A 29 -27.94 -18.31 -11.85
CA VAL A 29 -26.51 -18.55 -11.80
C VAL A 29 -26.04 -17.46 -10.85
N SER A 30 -25.63 -17.86 -9.66
CA SER A 30 -25.23 -16.92 -8.62
C SER A 30 -24.16 -16.00 -9.21
N ASN A 31 -24.34 -14.67 -9.12
CA ASN A 31 -23.29 -13.73 -9.49
C ASN A 31 -21.96 -14.04 -8.75
N ALA A 32 -22.03 -14.72 -7.60
CA ALA A 32 -20.85 -15.18 -6.86
C ALA A 32 -20.11 -16.32 -7.58
N ASP A 33 -20.80 -17.22 -8.29
CA ASP A 33 -20.15 -18.29 -9.07
C ASP A 33 -19.44 -17.71 -10.29
N GLN A 34 -20.03 -16.68 -10.91
CA GLN A 34 -19.41 -15.94 -12.02
C GLN A 34 -18.20 -15.12 -11.55
N PHE A 35 -18.29 -14.51 -10.35
CA PHE A 35 -17.17 -13.79 -9.75
C PHE A 35 -15.99 -14.72 -9.42
N ARG A 36 -16.27 -15.86 -8.76
CA ARG A 36 -15.23 -16.88 -8.49
C ARG A 36 -14.61 -17.42 -9.78
N ALA A 37 -15.43 -17.69 -10.80
CA ALA A 37 -14.93 -18.09 -12.10
C ALA A 37 -14.04 -17.01 -12.74
N ALA A 38 -14.41 -15.72 -12.61
CA ALA A 38 -13.59 -14.61 -13.10
C ALA A 38 -12.23 -14.54 -12.37
N LEU A 39 -12.21 -14.73 -11.04
CA LEU A 39 -10.97 -14.74 -10.26
C LEU A 39 -10.05 -15.93 -10.59
N VAL A 40 -10.61 -17.08 -10.93
CA VAL A 40 -9.85 -18.27 -11.36
C VAL A 40 -9.29 -18.09 -12.78
N ASN A 41 -9.97 -17.30 -13.62
CA ASN A 41 -9.55 -17.03 -15.00
C ASN A 41 -8.49 -15.93 -15.13
N VAL A 42 -8.05 -15.33 -14.02
CA VAL A 42 -6.92 -14.39 -14.03
C VAL A 42 -5.64 -15.14 -14.40
N PRO A 43 -4.80 -14.62 -15.31
CA PRO A 43 -3.57 -15.29 -15.70
C PRO A 43 -2.72 -15.66 -14.47
N PRO A 44 -2.20 -16.90 -14.41
CA PRO A 44 -1.35 -17.31 -13.29
C PRO A 44 -0.06 -16.49 -13.31
N THR A 45 0.44 -16.15 -12.12
CA THR A 45 1.79 -15.60 -12.00
C THR A 45 2.80 -16.73 -12.12
N GLU A 46 3.62 -16.68 -13.16
CA GLU A 46 4.73 -17.58 -13.33
C GLU A 46 5.94 -17.05 -12.56
N VAL A 47 6.62 -17.94 -11.83
CA VAL A 47 7.79 -17.58 -11.02
C VAL A 47 8.91 -18.58 -11.29
N THR A 48 10.09 -18.05 -11.63
CA THR A 48 11.32 -18.82 -11.80
C THR A 48 12.40 -18.23 -10.90
N THR A 49 13.20 -19.06 -10.25
CA THR A 49 14.38 -18.63 -9.48
C THR A 49 15.63 -19.03 -10.25
N LEU A 50 16.50 -18.06 -10.53
CA LEU A 50 17.77 -18.29 -11.20
C LEU A 50 18.78 -18.94 -10.24
N ASP A 51 19.84 -19.53 -10.78
CA ASP A 51 20.94 -20.11 -9.97
C ASP A 51 21.61 -19.08 -9.02
N SER A 52 21.56 -17.79 -9.38
CA SER A 52 22.05 -16.69 -8.53
C SER A 52 21.15 -16.39 -7.33
N GLY A 53 19.96 -17.00 -7.24
CA GLY A 53 18.93 -16.73 -6.25
C GLY A 53 18.00 -15.56 -6.61
N LEU A 54 18.24 -14.86 -7.73
CA LEU A 54 17.34 -13.83 -8.25
C LEU A 54 16.03 -14.46 -8.68
N ARG A 55 14.92 -13.82 -8.32
CA ARG A 55 13.57 -14.29 -8.65
C ARG A 55 13.01 -13.51 -9.81
N VAL A 56 12.45 -14.20 -10.79
CA VAL A 56 11.77 -13.64 -11.95
C VAL A 56 10.30 -14.01 -11.85
N ALA A 57 9.42 -13.02 -11.84
CA ALA A 57 7.98 -13.22 -11.75
C ALA A 57 7.26 -12.46 -12.87
N SER A 58 6.29 -13.08 -13.53
CA SER A 58 5.52 -12.40 -14.57
C SER A 58 4.06 -12.81 -14.64
N GLU A 59 3.22 -11.87 -15.05
CA GLU A 59 1.82 -12.10 -15.43
C GLU A 59 1.59 -11.61 -16.87
N ASP A 60 1.37 -12.54 -17.80
CA ASP A 60 1.07 -12.22 -19.20
C ASP A 60 -0.44 -11.98 -19.37
N SER A 61 -0.80 -10.76 -19.75
CA SER A 61 -2.18 -10.38 -20.08
C SER A 61 -2.42 -10.23 -21.59
N GLY A 62 -1.41 -10.44 -22.43
CA GLY A 62 -1.50 -10.25 -23.89
C GLY A 62 -1.65 -8.79 -24.33
N SER A 63 -1.39 -7.83 -23.43
CA SER A 63 -1.47 -6.40 -23.73
C SER A 63 -0.38 -5.94 -24.70
N GLN A 64 -0.61 -4.86 -25.44
CA GLN A 64 0.41 -4.26 -26.31
C GLN A 64 1.45 -3.42 -25.52
N THR A 65 1.19 -3.20 -24.23
CA THR A 65 2.08 -2.52 -23.31
C THR A 65 2.51 -3.47 -22.19
N ALA A 66 3.64 -3.17 -21.57
CA ALA A 66 4.17 -3.91 -20.45
C ALA A 66 4.76 -2.96 -19.41
N THR A 67 4.73 -3.38 -18.15
CA THR A 67 5.56 -2.79 -17.09
C THR A 67 6.55 -3.84 -16.62
N VAL A 68 7.84 -3.50 -16.60
CA VAL A 68 8.90 -4.36 -16.06
C VAL A 68 9.69 -3.58 -15.02
N GLY A 69 10.10 -4.23 -13.94
CA GLY A 69 10.84 -3.56 -12.88
C GLY A 69 11.61 -4.48 -11.95
N LEU A 70 12.53 -3.88 -11.21
CA LEU A 70 13.36 -4.50 -10.20
C LEU A 70 12.87 -4.02 -8.83
N TRP A 71 12.36 -4.96 -8.04
CA TRP A 71 12.04 -4.76 -6.64
C TRP A 71 13.20 -5.28 -5.81
N ILE A 72 13.82 -4.37 -5.06
CA ILE A 72 14.99 -4.65 -4.25
C ILE A 72 14.57 -4.56 -2.79
N ASP A 73 14.84 -5.61 -2.03
CA ASP A 73 14.68 -5.64 -0.59
C ASP A 73 15.77 -4.81 0.08
N ALA A 74 15.73 -3.49 -0.09
CA ALA A 74 16.64 -2.49 0.45
C ALA A 74 15.86 -1.18 0.65
N GLY A 75 16.32 -0.30 1.53
CA GLY A 75 15.58 0.91 1.92
C GLY A 75 16.16 1.51 3.20
N SER A 76 15.56 2.59 3.71
CA SER A 76 16.14 3.33 4.84
C SER A 76 16.24 2.54 6.15
N ARG A 77 15.47 1.45 6.31
CA ARG A 77 15.59 0.52 7.45
C ARG A 77 16.94 -0.21 7.46
N TYR A 78 17.57 -0.39 6.30
CA TYR A 78 18.85 -1.08 6.17
C TYR A 78 20.06 -0.16 6.32
N GLU A 79 19.81 1.13 6.55
CA GLU A 79 20.81 2.15 6.82
C GLU A 79 21.15 2.20 8.31
N ASP A 80 22.26 2.85 8.62
CA ASP A 80 22.65 3.24 9.97
C ASP A 80 22.61 4.76 10.13
N ASN A 81 22.83 5.26 11.35
CA ASN A 81 22.77 6.69 11.62
C ASN A 81 23.83 7.52 10.87
N SER A 82 24.89 6.90 10.37
CA SER A 82 25.97 7.58 9.64
C SER A 82 25.70 7.68 8.15
N ASN A 83 25.02 6.69 7.56
CA ASN A 83 24.69 6.66 6.13
C ASN A 83 23.20 6.88 5.83
N ASN A 84 22.36 7.19 6.83
CA ASN A 84 20.93 7.45 6.60
C ASN A 84 20.71 8.54 5.55
N GLY A 85 19.87 8.22 4.55
CA GLY A 85 19.63 9.00 3.34
C GLY A 85 20.35 8.47 2.09
N VAL A 86 21.24 7.47 2.22
CA VAL A 86 21.99 6.89 1.10
C VAL A 86 21.12 6.17 0.07
N ALA A 87 20.03 5.53 0.50
CA ALA A 87 19.09 4.83 -0.39
C ALA A 87 18.36 5.81 -1.31
N HIS A 88 17.83 6.90 -0.73
CA HIS A 88 17.20 7.98 -1.48
C HIS A 88 18.22 8.70 -2.39
N PHE A 89 19.42 8.97 -1.88
CA PHE A 89 20.48 9.57 -2.69
C PHE A 89 20.86 8.67 -3.89
N LEU A 90 20.95 7.35 -3.67
CA LEU A 90 21.23 6.38 -4.71
C LEU A 90 20.14 6.36 -5.80
N GLU A 91 18.88 6.50 -5.40
CA GLU A 91 17.76 6.62 -6.34
C GLU A 91 17.95 7.80 -7.30
N HIS A 92 18.26 9.00 -6.79
CA HIS A 92 18.55 10.18 -7.62
C HIS A 92 19.73 9.93 -8.56
N MET A 93 20.74 9.21 -8.10
CA MET A 93 21.94 8.91 -8.87
C MET A 93 21.74 7.81 -9.91
N ALA A 94 20.72 6.96 -9.76
CA ALA A 94 20.48 5.81 -10.63
C ALA A 94 20.27 6.23 -12.10
N PHE A 95 19.67 7.41 -12.33
CA PHE A 95 19.36 7.91 -13.67
C PHE A 95 20.42 8.87 -14.24
N LYS A 96 21.52 9.14 -13.54
CA LYS A 96 22.54 10.14 -13.96
C LYS A 96 23.67 9.57 -14.82
N GLY A 97 23.37 8.47 -15.52
CA GLY A 97 24.26 7.82 -16.47
C GLY A 97 25.00 6.59 -15.92
N THR A 98 25.34 5.70 -16.85
CA THR A 98 26.03 4.44 -16.59
C THR A 98 27.41 4.45 -17.25
N ALA A 99 28.18 3.38 -17.09
CA ALA A 99 29.43 3.19 -17.82
C ALA A 99 29.22 3.07 -19.34
N LYS A 100 28.03 2.58 -19.77
CA LYS A 100 27.69 2.34 -21.17
C LYS A 100 26.99 3.53 -21.83
N ARG A 101 26.23 4.31 -21.06
CA ARG A 101 25.38 5.39 -21.56
C ARG A 101 25.62 6.67 -20.76
N SER A 102 25.81 7.79 -21.44
CA SER A 102 25.74 9.08 -20.76
C SER A 102 24.30 9.32 -20.25
N GLN A 103 24.12 10.27 -19.34
CA GLN A 103 22.78 10.65 -18.87
C GLN A 103 21.86 11.02 -20.05
N THR A 104 22.34 11.87 -20.96
CA THR A 104 21.56 12.32 -22.12
C THR A 104 21.25 11.18 -23.08
N ASP A 105 22.19 10.26 -23.31
CA ASP A 105 21.93 9.11 -24.17
C ASP A 105 20.89 8.16 -23.54
N LEU A 106 20.94 7.97 -22.22
CA LEU A 106 19.97 7.17 -21.48
C LEU A 106 18.56 7.78 -21.59
N GLU A 107 18.43 9.09 -21.33
CA GLU A 107 17.17 9.82 -21.44
C GLU A 107 16.61 9.75 -22.87
N LEU A 108 17.43 10.07 -23.89
CA LEU A 108 17.02 10.01 -25.29
C LEU A 108 16.63 8.60 -25.73
N GLU A 109 17.36 7.57 -25.29
CA GLU A 109 17.05 6.18 -25.63
C GLU A 109 15.68 5.78 -25.08
N VAL A 110 15.38 6.15 -23.83
CA VAL A 110 14.10 5.85 -23.17
C VAL A 110 12.95 6.61 -23.82
N GLU A 111 13.12 7.91 -24.07
CA GLU A 111 12.11 8.75 -24.71
C GLU A 111 11.83 8.34 -26.16
N ASN A 112 12.85 7.97 -26.94
CA ASN A 112 12.67 7.53 -28.33
C ASN A 112 11.88 6.22 -28.45
N MET A 113 11.92 5.37 -27.43
CA MET A 113 11.06 4.17 -27.35
C MET A 113 9.64 4.49 -26.87
N GLY A 114 9.38 5.72 -26.40
CA GLY A 114 8.16 6.07 -25.70
C GLY A 114 8.03 5.36 -24.36
N ALA A 115 9.14 4.92 -23.77
CA ALA A 115 9.15 4.27 -22.47
C ALA A 115 9.17 5.32 -21.35
N HIS A 116 8.63 4.97 -20.20
CA HIS A 116 8.67 5.80 -19.01
C HIS A 116 9.38 5.05 -17.89
N LEU A 117 10.56 5.53 -17.50
CA LEU A 117 11.29 5.03 -16.34
C LEU A 117 10.87 5.79 -15.08
N ASN A 118 10.81 5.09 -13.96
CA ASN A 118 10.65 5.72 -12.66
C ASN A 118 11.31 4.87 -11.57
N ALA A 119 11.52 5.48 -10.41
CA ALA A 119 11.92 4.80 -9.20
C ALA A 119 11.16 5.36 -8.00
N TYR A 120 11.20 4.62 -6.90
CA TYR A 120 10.91 5.15 -5.58
C TYR A 120 11.59 4.31 -4.52
N THR A 121 11.87 4.95 -3.39
CA THR A 121 12.44 4.31 -2.20
C THR A 121 11.49 4.42 -1.03
N SER A 122 11.36 3.33 -0.29
CA SER A 122 10.62 3.23 0.96
C SER A 122 11.56 2.78 2.09
N ARG A 123 11.00 2.57 3.28
CA ARG A 123 11.74 2.08 4.45
C ARG A 123 12.32 0.68 4.23
N GLU A 124 11.62 -0.21 3.51
CA GLU A 124 12.08 -1.60 3.30
C GLU A 124 12.30 -2.01 1.83
N GLN A 125 11.89 -1.16 0.88
CA GLN A 125 11.88 -1.51 -0.54
C GLN A 125 12.38 -0.35 -1.40
N THR A 126 13.18 -0.66 -2.42
CA THR A 126 13.58 0.26 -3.48
C THR A 126 13.15 -0.36 -4.80
N VAL A 127 12.49 0.44 -5.63
CA VAL A 127 11.88 -0.03 -6.88
C VAL A 127 12.40 0.78 -8.04
N PHE A 128 12.81 0.10 -9.11
CA PHE A 128 13.13 0.72 -10.41
C PHE A 128 12.28 0.05 -11.48
N TYR A 129 11.42 0.78 -12.17
CA TYR A 129 10.53 0.19 -13.16
C TYR A 129 10.44 1.02 -14.45
N ALA A 130 10.05 0.35 -15.52
CA ALA A 130 9.87 0.88 -16.86
C ALA A 130 8.47 0.50 -17.36
N LYS A 131 7.71 1.49 -17.85
CA LYS A 131 6.52 1.27 -18.67
C LYS A 131 6.93 1.37 -20.13
N CYS A 132 6.63 0.36 -20.94
CA CYS A 132 7.06 0.32 -22.33
C CYS A 132 6.04 -0.42 -23.22
N LEU A 133 6.28 -0.41 -24.53
CA LEU A 133 5.59 -1.31 -25.44
C LEU A 133 6.10 -2.74 -25.25
N ALA A 134 5.25 -3.74 -25.51
CA ALA A 134 5.61 -5.16 -25.35
C ALA A 134 6.88 -5.54 -26.14
N LYS A 135 7.05 -4.99 -27.34
CA LYS A 135 8.24 -5.21 -28.18
C LYS A 135 9.56 -4.69 -27.57
N ASP A 136 9.47 -3.70 -26.68
CA ASP A 136 10.64 -2.98 -26.13
C ASP A 136 11.04 -3.52 -24.74
N VAL A 137 10.35 -4.55 -24.23
CA VAL A 137 10.64 -5.18 -22.92
C VAL A 137 12.09 -5.63 -22.80
N SER A 138 12.64 -6.25 -23.86
CA SER A 138 14.06 -6.67 -23.86
C SER A 138 15.01 -5.51 -23.61
N ARG A 139 14.73 -4.37 -24.24
CA ARG A 139 15.55 -3.16 -24.11
C ARG A 139 15.37 -2.50 -22.74
N SER A 140 14.14 -2.48 -22.22
CA SER A 140 13.86 -1.98 -20.87
C SER A 140 14.57 -2.80 -19.78
N VAL A 141 14.59 -4.14 -19.89
CA VAL A 141 15.34 -5.00 -18.95
C VAL A 141 16.84 -4.73 -19.04
N GLU A 142 17.38 -4.57 -20.26
CA GLU A 142 18.79 -4.20 -20.44
C GLU A 142 19.10 -2.86 -19.75
N ILE A 143 18.28 -1.83 -19.94
CA ILE A 143 18.47 -0.51 -19.33
C ILE A 143 18.42 -0.59 -17.81
N LEU A 144 17.39 -1.23 -17.25
CA LEU A 144 17.25 -1.41 -15.80
C LEU A 144 18.45 -2.15 -15.21
N SER A 145 18.92 -3.21 -15.87
CA SER A 145 20.10 -3.97 -15.44
C SER A 145 21.38 -3.14 -15.46
N ASP A 146 21.53 -2.23 -16.41
CA ASP A 146 22.69 -1.37 -16.56
C ASP A 146 22.71 -0.27 -15.49
N ILE A 147 21.54 0.30 -15.18
CA ILE A 147 21.34 1.29 -14.13
C ILE A 147 21.79 0.75 -12.76
N ILE A 148 21.35 -0.45 -12.38
CA ILE A 148 21.63 -1.00 -11.06
C ILE A 148 23.07 -1.55 -10.89
N GLN A 149 23.73 -1.96 -11.97
CA GLN A 149 25.06 -2.59 -11.92
C GLN A 149 26.20 -1.66 -12.29
N ASN A 150 25.99 -0.77 -13.27
CA ASN A 150 27.06 -0.01 -13.92
C ASN A 150 26.87 1.50 -13.77
N SER A 151 26.16 1.97 -12.74
CA SER A 151 26.03 3.41 -12.46
C SER A 151 27.41 4.04 -12.24
N LYS A 152 27.68 5.15 -12.93
CA LYS A 152 29.00 5.81 -12.93
C LYS A 152 29.31 6.49 -11.59
N LEU A 153 28.27 6.97 -10.91
CA LEU A 153 28.35 7.76 -9.67
C LEU A 153 29.43 8.85 -9.77
N GLY A 154 29.25 9.79 -10.69
CA GLY A 154 30.19 10.89 -10.92
C GLY A 154 30.14 11.94 -9.81
N GLU A 155 31.29 12.46 -9.39
CA GLU A 155 31.36 13.43 -8.28
C GLU A 155 30.62 14.74 -8.60
N ALA A 156 30.69 15.20 -9.85
CA ALA A 156 29.97 16.39 -10.30
C ALA A 156 28.45 16.18 -10.28
N GLU A 157 27.98 14.98 -10.64
CA GLU A 157 26.57 14.59 -10.57
C GLU A 157 26.10 14.49 -9.12
N ILE A 158 26.91 13.89 -8.23
CA ILE A 158 26.60 13.81 -6.79
C ILE A 158 26.41 15.20 -6.20
N GLU A 159 27.31 16.15 -6.49
CA GLU A 159 27.20 17.50 -5.92
C GLU A 159 25.99 18.26 -6.50
N ARG A 160 25.65 18.02 -7.77
CA ARG A 160 24.45 18.59 -8.39
C ARG A 160 23.17 18.04 -7.75
N GLU A 161 23.07 16.73 -7.61
CA GLU A 161 21.90 16.06 -7.02
C GLU A 161 21.76 16.35 -5.53
N ARG A 162 22.87 16.55 -4.81
CA ARG A 162 22.83 17.01 -3.41
C ARG A 162 22.02 18.30 -3.27
N GLY A 163 22.24 19.27 -4.16
CA GLY A 163 21.47 20.51 -4.17
C GLY A 163 19.99 20.32 -4.55
N VAL A 164 19.66 19.30 -5.34
CA VAL A 164 18.27 18.92 -5.67
C VAL A 164 17.58 18.31 -4.46
N ILE A 165 18.21 17.31 -3.83
CA ILE A 165 17.68 16.63 -2.64
C ILE A 165 17.46 17.61 -1.50
N LEU A 166 18.37 18.57 -1.27
CA LEU A 166 18.19 19.59 -0.24
C LEU A 166 16.99 20.52 -0.50
N ARG A 167 16.65 20.78 -1.77
CA ARG A 167 15.43 21.54 -2.11
C ARG A 167 14.19 20.69 -1.95
N GLU A 168 14.25 19.43 -2.38
CA GLU A 168 13.15 18.48 -2.19
C GLU A 168 12.81 18.28 -0.71
N MET A 169 13.82 18.20 0.17
CA MET A 169 13.58 18.18 1.62
C MET A 169 12.75 19.39 2.08
N GLN A 170 13.02 20.59 1.57
CA GLN A 170 12.24 21.80 1.88
C GLN A 170 10.83 21.75 1.30
N GLU A 171 10.66 21.15 0.12
CA GLU A 171 9.35 20.97 -0.51
C GLU A 171 8.50 19.95 0.27
N VAL A 172 9.10 18.85 0.74
CA VAL A 172 8.42 17.83 1.56
C VAL A 172 7.97 18.39 2.91
N GLU A 173 8.72 19.32 3.51
CA GLU A 173 8.30 20.03 4.73
C GLU A 173 6.97 20.79 4.57
N SER A 174 6.59 21.17 3.34
CA SER A 174 5.29 21.79 3.06
C SER A 174 4.13 20.78 3.02
N ASN A 175 4.40 19.49 2.84
CA ASN A 175 3.40 18.43 2.91
C ASN A 175 3.27 17.89 4.34
N LEU A 176 2.41 18.55 5.12
CA LEU A 176 2.20 18.24 6.53
C LEU A 176 1.74 16.80 6.80
N GLN A 177 1.12 16.12 5.82
CA GLN A 177 0.75 14.71 5.97
C GLN A 177 2.00 13.84 6.10
N GLU A 178 2.95 13.97 5.17
CA GLU A 178 4.21 13.22 5.19
C GLU A 178 5.04 13.57 6.44
N VAL A 179 5.11 14.85 6.80
CA VAL A 179 5.80 15.31 8.03
C VAL A 179 5.23 14.65 9.29
N VAL A 180 3.90 14.56 9.41
CA VAL A 180 3.26 13.88 10.54
C VAL A 180 3.57 12.38 10.53
N PHE A 181 3.55 11.72 9.38
CA PHE A 181 3.91 10.30 9.29
C PHE A 181 5.39 10.05 9.62
N ASP A 182 6.31 10.91 9.21
CA ASP A 182 7.71 10.80 9.58
C ASP A 182 7.92 10.98 11.09
N HIS A 183 7.25 11.95 11.70
CA HIS A 183 7.23 12.09 13.16
C HIS A 183 6.59 10.90 13.87
N LEU A 184 5.53 10.31 13.31
CA LEU A 184 4.89 9.11 13.85
C LEU A 184 5.85 7.93 13.84
N HIS A 185 6.56 7.69 12.75
CA HIS A 185 7.56 6.62 12.68
C HIS A 185 8.72 6.88 13.65
N ALA A 186 9.23 8.11 13.71
CA ALA A 186 10.33 8.49 14.59
C ALA A 186 9.99 8.29 16.07
N THR A 187 8.77 8.62 16.50
CA THR A 187 8.33 8.42 17.89
C THR A 187 7.99 6.95 18.19
N ALA A 188 7.26 6.29 17.28
CA ALA A 188 6.84 4.89 17.46
C ALA A 188 8.01 3.92 17.46
N TYR A 189 9.02 4.14 16.62
CA TYR A 189 10.17 3.24 16.44
C TYR A 189 11.48 3.87 16.93
N GLN A 190 11.38 4.70 17.97
CA GLN A 190 12.51 5.44 18.54
C GLN A 190 13.71 4.53 18.88
N GLY A 191 14.89 4.95 18.43
CA GLY A 191 16.14 4.20 18.63
C GLY A 191 16.26 2.94 17.78
N THR A 192 15.40 2.74 16.78
CA THR A 192 15.49 1.65 15.81
C THR A 192 15.56 2.20 14.37
N PRO A 193 16.07 1.44 13.40
CA PRO A 193 16.20 1.93 12.01
C PRO A 193 14.87 2.33 11.35
N LEU A 194 13.73 1.76 11.76
CA LEU A 194 12.41 2.16 11.23
C LEU A 194 11.99 3.57 11.65
N GLY A 195 12.59 4.13 12.71
CA GLY A 195 12.35 5.50 13.14
C GLY A 195 13.04 6.55 12.26
N ASN A 196 14.01 6.15 11.43
CA ASN A 196 14.70 7.06 10.53
C ASN A 196 13.80 7.43 9.33
N THR A 197 13.94 8.67 8.87
CA THR A 197 13.25 9.14 7.66
C THR A 197 13.95 8.57 6.42
N ILE A 198 13.25 8.56 5.29
CA ILE A 198 13.79 8.06 4.02
C ILE A 198 14.86 9.01 3.47
N LEU A 199 14.61 10.32 3.58
CA LEU A 199 15.52 11.38 3.14
C LEU A 199 16.78 11.47 3.99
N GLY A 200 16.67 11.12 5.28
CA GLY A 200 17.74 11.27 6.26
C GLY A 200 18.04 12.74 6.63
N PRO A 201 18.94 12.96 7.61
CA PRO A 201 19.24 14.30 8.09
C PRO A 201 20.11 15.08 7.11
N THR A 202 19.90 16.39 7.03
CA THR A 202 20.67 17.32 6.17
C THR A 202 22.18 17.18 6.35
N LYS A 203 22.65 16.93 7.58
CA LYS A 203 24.07 16.73 7.87
C LYS A 203 24.65 15.51 7.14
N ASN A 204 23.90 14.40 7.08
CA ASN A 204 24.34 13.20 6.36
C ASN A 204 24.29 13.43 4.86
N ILE A 205 23.22 14.08 4.38
CA ILE A 205 23.11 14.47 2.96
C ILE A 205 24.23 15.40 2.54
N GLN A 206 24.86 16.16 3.44
CA GLN A 206 26.06 16.95 3.12
C GLN A 206 27.35 16.13 3.07
N SER A 207 27.43 15.02 3.82
CA SER A 207 28.64 14.20 3.91
C SER A 207 28.66 12.98 2.98
N ILE A 208 27.51 12.49 2.53
CA ILE A 208 27.41 11.30 1.68
C ILE A 208 28.22 11.50 0.40
N GLY A 209 29.16 10.59 0.17
CA GLY A 209 30.03 10.57 -1.00
C GLY A 209 29.87 9.31 -1.84
N LYS A 210 30.68 9.22 -2.90
CA LYS A 210 30.68 8.08 -3.83
C LYS A 210 30.97 6.75 -3.14
N ALA A 211 31.90 6.74 -2.17
CA ALA A 211 32.28 5.53 -1.46
C ALA A 211 31.11 4.94 -0.67
N ASP A 212 30.29 5.78 -0.05
CA ASP A 212 29.10 5.35 0.72
C ASP A 212 28.05 4.73 -0.19
N LEU A 213 27.79 5.34 -1.34
CA LEU A 213 26.87 4.82 -2.37
C LEU A 213 27.35 3.47 -2.90
N GLN A 214 28.65 3.34 -3.21
CA GLN A 214 29.23 2.08 -3.68
C GLN A 214 29.18 1.00 -2.61
N ALA A 215 29.46 1.34 -1.35
CA ALA A 215 29.35 0.42 -0.23
C ALA A 215 27.91 -0.08 -0.06
N TYR A 216 26.92 0.82 -0.12
CA TYR A 216 25.51 0.49 -0.03
C TYR A 216 25.06 -0.46 -1.15
N ILE A 217 25.37 -0.15 -2.42
CA ILE A 217 25.09 -1.05 -3.55
C ILE A 217 25.75 -2.41 -3.32
N SER A 218 27.04 -2.42 -2.98
CA SER A 218 27.81 -3.64 -2.80
C SER A 218 27.29 -4.53 -1.67
N THR A 219 26.61 -3.96 -0.68
CA THR A 219 26.08 -4.67 0.49
C THR A 219 24.65 -5.16 0.25
N HIS A 220 23.79 -4.30 -0.32
CA HIS A 220 22.34 -4.55 -0.37
C HIS A 220 21.84 -5.06 -1.72
N TYR A 221 22.47 -4.69 -2.84
CA TYR A 221 21.98 -5.04 -4.19
C TYR A 221 22.53 -6.41 -4.59
N LYS A 222 22.03 -7.46 -3.92
CA LYS A 222 22.41 -8.86 -4.12
C LYS A 222 21.29 -9.63 -4.81
N ALA A 223 21.65 -10.61 -5.64
CA ALA A 223 20.69 -11.37 -6.44
C ALA A 223 19.51 -11.95 -5.62
N PRO A 224 19.71 -12.59 -4.44
CA PRO A 224 18.60 -13.11 -3.63
C PRO A 224 17.60 -12.06 -3.11
N ARG A 225 18.03 -10.80 -3.01
CA ARG A 225 17.23 -9.65 -2.54
C ARG A 225 16.51 -8.93 -3.68
N ILE A 226 16.70 -9.38 -4.92
CA ILE A 226 16.13 -8.74 -6.10
C ILE A 226 15.04 -9.65 -6.71
N VAL A 227 13.91 -9.03 -7.03
CA VAL A 227 12.84 -9.64 -7.83
C VAL A 227 12.69 -8.83 -9.12
N LEU A 228 12.88 -9.47 -10.26
CA LEU A 228 12.46 -8.94 -11.56
C LEU A 228 10.99 -9.28 -11.75
N ALA A 229 10.11 -8.29 -11.67
CA ALA A 229 8.68 -8.46 -11.92
C ALA A 229 8.30 -7.84 -13.27
N ALA A 230 7.36 -8.47 -13.97
CA ALA A 230 6.80 -7.94 -15.20
C ALA A 230 5.31 -8.25 -15.34
N SER A 231 4.56 -7.35 -15.98
CA SER A 231 3.16 -7.59 -16.33
C SER A 231 2.79 -6.93 -17.66
N GLY A 232 1.76 -7.43 -18.35
CA GLY A 232 1.34 -6.92 -19.64
C GLY A 232 1.62 -7.92 -20.76
N GLY A 233 2.04 -7.46 -21.94
CA GLY A 233 2.50 -8.35 -23.01
C GLY A 233 3.93 -8.83 -22.77
N VAL A 234 4.10 -9.87 -21.97
CA VAL A 234 5.42 -10.40 -21.60
C VAL A 234 5.41 -11.91 -21.54
N GLN A 235 6.28 -12.57 -22.32
CA GLN A 235 6.45 -14.02 -22.25
C GLN A 235 7.44 -14.39 -21.14
N HIS A 236 7.02 -15.22 -20.17
CA HIS A 236 7.85 -15.59 -19.00
C HIS A 236 9.19 -16.19 -19.41
N GLY A 237 9.20 -17.14 -20.35
CA GLY A 237 10.43 -17.79 -20.81
C GLY A 237 11.43 -16.85 -21.48
N GLU A 238 10.98 -15.76 -22.11
CA GLU A 238 11.88 -14.73 -22.66
C GLU A 238 12.41 -13.83 -21.55
N LEU A 239 11.57 -13.45 -20.59
CA LEU A 239 11.96 -12.66 -19.43
C LEU A 239 13.04 -13.37 -18.59
N VAL A 240 12.89 -14.68 -18.37
CA VAL A 240 13.89 -15.50 -17.66
C VAL A 240 15.24 -15.46 -18.39
N LYS A 241 15.26 -15.64 -19.71
CA LYS A 241 16.50 -15.56 -20.52
C LYS A 241 17.15 -14.19 -20.44
N LEU A 242 16.35 -13.12 -20.49
CA LEU A 242 16.84 -11.74 -20.33
C LEU A 242 17.43 -11.53 -18.93
N ALA A 243 16.78 -12.05 -17.90
CA ALA A 243 17.28 -11.99 -16.53
C ALA A 243 18.60 -12.75 -16.37
N GLU A 244 18.73 -13.95 -16.91
CA GLU A 244 19.98 -14.72 -16.92
C GLU A 244 21.10 -13.96 -17.64
N GLN A 245 20.79 -13.39 -18.80
CA GLN A 245 21.76 -12.66 -19.62
C GLN A 245 22.26 -11.38 -18.94
N HIS A 246 21.36 -10.61 -18.34
CA HIS A 246 21.65 -9.25 -17.87
C HIS A 246 21.89 -9.14 -16.36
N LEU A 247 21.24 -9.99 -15.56
CA LEU A 247 21.26 -9.95 -14.08
C LEU A 247 21.94 -11.18 -13.46
N GLY A 248 22.23 -12.22 -14.25
CA GLY A 248 22.86 -13.46 -13.76
C GLY A 248 24.27 -13.27 -13.17
N LYS A 249 24.94 -12.14 -13.45
CA LYS A 249 26.27 -11.79 -12.91
C LYS A 249 26.23 -11.10 -11.54
N ILE A 250 25.05 -10.70 -11.07
CA ILE A 250 24.91 -10.07 -9.75
C ILE A 250 25.31 -11.08 -8.69
N SER A 251 26.13 -10.65 -7.73
CA SER A 251 26.61 -11.57 -6.68
C SER A 251 25.45 -12.16 -5.89
N SER A 252 25.51 -13.48 -5.72
CA SER A 252 24.64 -14.24 -4.83
C SER A 252 25.15 -14.28 -3.38
N THR A 253 26.41 -13.85 -3.14
CA THR A 253 26.97 -13.83 -1.78
C THR A 253 26.34 -12.71 -0.97
N VAL A 254 25.52 -13.13 -0.01
CA VAL A 254 25.00 -12.26 1.05
C VAL A 254 25.96 -12.39 2.24
N ASP A 255 27.15 -11.80 2.12
CA ASP A 255 28.14 -11.82 3.19
C ASP A 255 27.57 -11.10 4.41
N GLY A 256 27.35 -11.85 5.49
CA GLY A 256 26.93 -11.30 6.77
C GLY A 256 25.66 -10.46 6.70
N ALA A 257 24.61 -10.92 6.00
CA ALA A 257 23.29 -10.29 6.09
C ALA A 257 22.96 -10.09 7.57
N ALA A 258 23.11 -8.85 8.04
CA ALA A 258 22.73 -8.48 9.38
C ALA A 258 21.25 -8.83 9.47
N GLN A 259 20.95 -9.90 10.19
CA GLN A 259 19.58 -10.30 10.44
C GLN A 259 18.92 -9.08 11.06
N LEU A 260 17.95 -8.50 10.36
CA LEU A 260 17.32 -7.25 10.78
C LEU A 260 16.88 -7.44 12.24
N SER A 261 17.42 -6.60 13.12
CA SER A 261 17.00 -6.60 14.51
C SER A 261 15.52 -6.23 14.55
N PRO A 262 14.70 -6.92 15.37
CA PRO A 262 13.32 -6.54 15.54
C PRO A 262 13.18 -5.07 15.95
N CYS A 263 12.28 -4.35 15.29
CA CYS A 263 12.03 -2.95 15.59
C CYS A 263 11.01 -2.81 16.72
N ARG A 264 11.47 -2.43 17.91
CA ARG A 264 10.60 -2.21 19.08
C ARG A 264 9.67 -1.02 18.84
N PHE A 265 8.37 -1.26 18.94
CA PHE A 265 7.37 -0.20 19.08
C PHE A 265 7.38 0.40 20.48
N THR A 266 7.28 1.72 20.57
CA THR A 266 7.18 2.47 21.83
C THR A 266 5.99 3.42 21.75
N GLY A 267 5.04 3.26 22.68
CA GLY A 267 3.94 4.21 22.82
C GLY A 267 4.45 5.52 23.41
N SER A 268 4.46 6.57 22.59
CA SER A 268 4.95 7.91 22.94
C SER A 268 4.24 8.98 22.13
N GLU A 269 4.46 10.24 22.46
CA GLU A 269 3.93 11.36 21.70
C GLU A 269 5.01 12.33 21.23
N VAL A 270 4.74 13.01 20.12
CA VAL A 270 5.46 14.18 19.66
C VAL A 270 4.48 15.25 19.19
N ARG A 271 4.69 16.49 19.63
CA ARG A 271 3.86 17.64 19.29
C ARG A 271 4.74 18.76 18.76
N VAL A 272 4.58 19.05 17.47
CA VAL A 272 5.20 20.20 16.82
C VAL A 272 4.16 21.31 16.77
N ARG A 273 4.08 22.08 17.85
CA ARG A 273 3.12 23.18 17.96
C ARG A 273 3.55 24.32 17.04
N ASP A 274 2.70 24.64 16.08
CA ASP A 274 2.83 25.80 15.22
C ASP A 274 1.44 26.44 15.04
N ASP A 275 1.20 27.52 15.79
CA ASP A 275 -0.07 28.23 15.79
C ASP A 275 -0.24 29.13 14.55
N SER A 276 0.78 29.23 13.68
CA SER A 276 0.69 29.97 12.42
C SER A 276 0.01 29.16 11.31
N LEU A 277 -0.02 27.83 11.45
CA LEU A 277 -0.70 26.93 10.53
C LEU A 277 -2.22 26.98 10.72
N PRO A 278 -3.02 26.87 9.65
CA PRO A 278 -4.47 27.02 9.74
C PRO A 278 -5.17 25.80 10.37
N LEU A 279 -4.60 24.61 10.24
CA LEU A 279 -5.22 23.34 10.62
C LEU A 279 -4.25 22.47 11.40
N ALA A 280 -4.78 21.68 12.33
CA ALA A 280 -4.02 20.68 13.06
C ALA A 280 -4.02 19.35 12.29
N HIS A 281 -2.83 18.78 12.11
CA HIS A 281 -2.61 17.47 11.50
C HIS A 281 -2.19 16.49 12.59
N VAL A 282 -2.95 15.41 12.77
CA VAL A 282 -2.73 14.46 13.87
C VAL A 282 -2.80 13.04 13.34
N ALA A 283 -1.82 12.21 13.72
CA ALA A 283 -1.85 10.78 13.53
C ALA A 283 -1.72 10.05 14.88
N ILE A 284 -2.59 9.08 15.10
CA ILE A 284 -2.55 8.16 16.23
C ILE A 284 -2.49 6.74 15.72
N ALA A 285 -1.55 5.94 16.22
CA ALA A 285 -1.38 4.55 15.83
C ALA A 285 -1.06 3.65 17.01
N VAL A 286 -1.41 2.38 16.89
CA VAL A 286 -0.92 1.29 17.73
C VAL A 286 0.03 0.42 16.91
N GLU A 287 0.78 -0.44 17.60
CA GLU A 287 1.59 -1.48 16.96
C GLU A 287 0.67 -2.41 16.16
N GLY A 288 0.85 -2.43 14.84
CA GLY A 288 0.18 -3.36 13.94
C GLY A 288 0.95 -4.66 13.81
N CYS A 289 0.48 -5.55 12.93
CA CYS A 289 1.19 -6.80 12.65
C CYS A 289 2.13 -6.66 11.45
N GLY A 290 3.09 -7.59 11.35
CA GLY A 290 3.93 -7.70 10.17
C GLY A 290 3.19 -8.30 8.97
N TRP A 291 3.82 -8.24 7.79
CA TRP A 291 3.24 -8.76 6.53
C TRP A 291 2.72 -10.19 6.65
N THR A 292 3.52 -11.08 7.24
CA THR A 292 3.25 -12.54 7.26
C THR A 292 2.30 -13.00 8.36
N ASP A 293 1.89 -12.10 9.26
CA ASP A 293 0.98 -12.42 10.35
C ASP A 293 -0.43 -12.74 9.83
N GLN A 294 -1.08 -13.73 10.45
CA GLN A 294 -2.45 -14.12 10.11
C GLN A 294 -3.47 -13.04 10.48
N ASP A 295 -3.14 -12.22 11.49
CA ASP A 295 -4.00 -11.15 11.98
C ASP A 295 -4.05 -9.95 11.02
N ASN A 296 -3.21 -9.92 9.98
CA ASN A 296 -3.19 -8.84 8.99
C ASN A 296 -4.52 -8.72 8.23
N VAL A 297 -5.11 -9.84 7.80
CA VAL A 297 -6.38 -9.79 7.03
C VAL A 297 -7.53 -9.26 7.90
N PRO A 298 -7.74 -9.72 9.15
CA PRO A 298 -8.67 -9.07 10.08
C PRO A 298 -8.39 -7.58 10.32
N LEU A 299 -7.11 -7.17 10.47
CA LEU A 299 -6.74 -5.75 10.63
C LEU A 299 -7.05 -4.91 9.38
N MET A 300 -6.90 -5.47 8.17
CA MET A 300 -7.31 -4.81 6.92
C MET A 300 -8.84 -4.62 6.86
N VAL A 301 -9.61 -5.62 7.28
CA VAL A 301 -11.07 -5.53 7.37
C VAL A 301 -11.48 -4.48 8.42
N ALA A 302 -10.85 -4.48 9.59
CA ALA A 302 -11.05 -3.48 10.62
C ALA A 302 -10.74 -2.05 10.13
N ASN A 303 -9.62 -1.87 9.42
CA ASN A 303 -9.22 -0.59 8.84
C ASN A 303 -10.26 -0.10 7.81
N THR A 304 -10.79 -1.01 7.00
CA THR A 304 -11.80 -0.72 5.98
C THR A 304 -13.17 -0.41 6.60
N LEU A 305 -13.48 -0.97 7.77
CA LEU A 305 -14.70 -0.67 8.53
C LEU A 305 -14.72 0.80 8.98
N ILE A 306 -13.59 1.31 9.48
CA ILE A 306 -13.42 2.71 9.87
C ILE A 306 -13.41 3.61 8.62
N GLY A 307 -12.63 3.20 7.61
CA GLY A 307 -12.57 3.83 6.30
C GLY A 307 -11.84 5.17 6.29
N ALA A 308 -12.17 5.99 5.29
CA ALA A 308 -11.70 7.35 5.13
C ALA A 308 -12.88 8.25 4.79
N TRP A 309 -12.83 9.50 5.23
CA TRP A 309 -13.87 10.50 4.98
C TRP A 309 -13.22 11.86 4.76
N ASP A 310 -13.81 12.66 3.89
CA ASP A 310 -13.46 14.05 3.69
C ASP A 310 -14.73 14.89 3.43
N ARG A 311 -14.64 16.20 3.65
CA ARG A 311 -15.76 17.14 3.46
C ARG A 311 -16.34 17.16 2.04
N SER A 312 -15.61 16.69 1.02
CA SER A 312 -16.09 16.65 -0.36
C SER A 312 -16.97 15.43 -0.65
N GLN A 313 -16.91 14.39 0.20
CA GLN A 313 -17.73 13.20 0.05
C GLN A 313 -19.21 13.51 0.32
N GLY A 314 -20.05 13.31 -0.71
CA GLY A 314 -21.50 13.57 -0.65
C GLY A 314 -22.32 12.65 0.27
N GLY A 315 -21.67 11.68 0.95
CA GLY A 315 -22.34 10.75 1.85
C GLY A 315 -22.92 11.42 3.11
N GLY A 316 -22.30 12.48 3.61
CA GLY A 316 -22.75 13.22 4.79
C GLY A 316 -23.12 12.30 5.98
N ALA A 317 -24.32 12.48 6.53
CA ALA A 317 -24.85 11.65 7.62
C ALA A 317 -25.30 10.23 7.17
N ASN A 318 -25.30 9.94 5.87
CA ASN A 318 -25.66 8.63 5.32
C ASN A 318 -24.44 7.73 5.09
N ASN A 319 -23.27 8.13 5.61
CA ASN A 319 -22.07 7.30 5.57
C ASN A 319 -22.25 6.02 6.38
N ALA A 320 -21.55 4.97 5.97
CA ALA A 320 -21.67 3.66 6.62
C ALA A 320 -20.79 3.53 7.88
N SER A 321 -19.70 4.29 7.96
CA SER A 321 -18.82 4.36 9.14
C SER A 321 -19.41 5.31 10.16
N GLN A 322 -19.49 4.90 11.43
CA GLN A 322 -20.02 5.74 12.50
C GLN A 322 -19.15 6.99 12.72
N LEU A 323 -17.83 6.84 12.56
CA LEU A 323 -16.90 7.96 12.62
C LEU A 323 -17.18 8.97 11.49
N ALA A 324 -17.42 8.52 10.26
CA ALA A 324 -17.78 9.41 9.15
C ALA A 324 -19.09 10.17 9.40
N VAL A 325 -20.10 9.51 9.99
CA VAL A 325 -21.37 10.15 10.35
C VAL A 325 -21.16 11.24 11.40
N ALA A 326 -20.39 10.94 12.45
CA ALA A 326 -20.04 11.91 13.49
C ALA A 326 -19.25 13.10 12.92
N SER A 327 -18.21 12.81 12.12
CA SER A 327 -17.40 13.85 11.45
C SER A 327 -18.21 14.75 10.54
N ALA A 328 -19.17 14.20 9.79
CA ALA A 328 -20.03 14.97 8.90
C ALA A 328 -21.11 15.79 9.62
N THR A 329 -21.68 15.26 10.71
CA THR A 329 -22.81 15.90 11.42
C THR A 329 -22.32 16.99 12.38
N ASP A 330 -21.27 16.70 13.14
CA ASP A 330 -20.76 17.60 14.18
C ASP A 330 -19.60 18.47 13.68
N ASN A 331 -19.21 18.31 12.41
CA ASN A 331 -18.11 19.00 11.76
C ASN A 331 -16.78 18.87 12.54
N LEU A 332 -16.42 17.62 12.87
CA LEU A 332 -15.27 17.30 13.73
C LEU A 332 -13.92 17.51 13.03
N CYS A 333 -13.86 17.25 11.72
CA CYS A 333 -12.61 17.31 10.95
C CYS A 333 -12.87 17.76 9.51
N HIS A 334 -11.79 18.08 8.80
CA HIS A 334 -11.79 18.29 7.35
C HIS A 334 -11.69 16.97 6.59
N SER A 335 -10.84 16.08 7.08
CA SER A 335 -10.67 14.73 6.57
C SER A 335 -10.09 13.82 7.64
N TYR A 336 -10.33 12.52 7.49
CA TYR A 336 -9.60 11.48 8.18
C TYR A 336 -9.39 10.28 7.27
N GLN A 337 -8.33 9.52 7.54
CA GLN A 337 -8.00 8.29 6.85
C GLN A 337 -7.46 7.27 7.85
N SER A 338 -8.10 6.10 7.89
CA SER A 338 -7.57 4.94 8.58
C SER A 338 -6.46 4.30 7.74
N PHE A 339 -5.33 3.97 8.37
CA PHE A 339 -4.18 3.34 7.71
C PHE A 339 -3.74 2.06 8.41
N ASN A 340 -3.22 1.13 7.62
CA ASN A 340 -2.56 -0.09 8.07
C ASN A 340 -1.25 -0.26 7.30
N THR A 341 -0.14 0.15 7.90
CA THR A 341 1.21 0.05 7.34
C THR A 341 1.87 -1.20 7.89
N CYS A 342 2.30 -2.12 7.04
CA CYS A 342 2.97 -3.35 7.43
C CYS A 342 4.46 -3.30 7.09
N TYR A 343 5.28 -3.76 8.02
CA TYR A 343 6.69 -4.10 7.80
C TYR A 343 6.91 -5.60 8.00
N LYS A 344 8.13 -6.10 7.86
CA LYS A 344 8.40 -7.54 7.98
C LYS A 344 8.03 -8.14 9.35
N ASP A 345 8.29 -7.40 10.42
CA ASP A 345 8.20 -7.84 11.82
C ASP A 345 7.23 -7.02 12.69
N THR A 346 6.81 -5.85 12.24
CA THR A 346 5.94 -4.91 12.96
C THR A 346 5.05 -4.15 11.97
N GLY A 347 4.14 -3.30 12.46
CA GLY A 347 3.33 -2.42 11.64
C GLY A 347 2.81 -1.21 12.40
N LEU A 348 2.16 -0.28 11.71
CA LEU A 348 1.39 0.81 12.30
C LEU A 348 -0.05 0.69 11.84
N TRP A 349 -0.97 0.56 12.79
CA TRP A 349 -2.39 0.58 12.54
C TRP A 349 -3.00 1.77 13.24
N GLY A 350 -3.68 2.66 12.52
CA GLY A 350 -4.04 3.95 13.08
C GLY A 350 -4.97 4.80 12.23
N ILE A 351 -5.18 6.03 12.68
CA ILE A 351 -5.95 7.05 11.96
C ILE A 351 -5.12 8.32 11.88
N TYR A 352 -5.10 8.91 10.68
CA TYR A 352 -4.64 10.26 10.43
C TYR A 352 -5.85 11.17 10.19
N PHE A 353 -5.88 12.35 10.78
CA PHE A 353 -6.95 13.32 10.57
C PHE A 353 -6.44 14.75 10.55
N VAL A 354 -7.18 15.60 9.85
CA VAL A 354 -6.94 17.04 9.74
C VAL A 354 -8.16 17.76 10.29
N CYS A 355 -7.99 18.64 11.27
CA CYS A 355 -9.11 19.32 11.92
C CYS A 355 -8.79 20.75 12.32
N ASP A 356 -9.85 21.50 12.65
CA ASP A 356 -9.74 22.83 13.23
C ASP A 356 -9.12 22.76 14.65
N PRO A 357 -8.35 23.77 15.10
CA PRO A 357 -7.63 23.73 16.38
C PRO A 357 -8.49 23.30 17.57
N LEU A 358 -9.71 23.85 17.66
CA LEU A 358 -10.64 23.60 18.77
C LEU A 358 -11.40 22.28 18.66
N ARG A 359 -11.15 21.45 17.63
CA ARG A 359 -11.84 20.16 17.42
C ARG A 359 -10.97 18.93 17.69
N CYS A 360 -9.67 19.11 17.97
CA CYS A 360 -8.74 18.01 18.20
C CYS A 360 -9.22 17.03 19.27
N GLU A 361 -9.67 17.54 20.43
CA GLU A 361 -10.20 16.71 21.52
C GLU A 361 -11.46 15.94 21.12
N ASP A 362 -12.43 16.60 20.51
CA ASP A 362 -13.69 15.99 20.08
C ASP A 362 -13.44 14.89 19.04
N MET A 363 -12.57 15.14 18.06
CA MET A 363 -12.23 14.17 17.02
C MET A 363 -11.52 12.96 17.63
N LEU A 364 -10.55 13.18 18.51
CA LEU A 364 -9.83 12.08 19.15
C LEU A 364 -10.74 11.24 20.05
N PHE A 365 -11.67 11.88 20.77
CA PHE A 365 -12.68 11.17 21.56
C PHE A 365 -13.54 10.25 20.68
N ASN A 366 -13.99 10.72 19.51
CA ASN A 366 -14.76 9.91 18.57
C ASN A 366 -13.94 8.78 17.94
N VAL A 367 -12.67 9.04 17.61
CA VAL A 367 -11.73 8.00 17.11
C VAL A 367 -11.57 6.88 18.13
N GLN A 368 -11.25 7.22 19.39
CA GLN A 368 -11.05 6.23 20.43
C GLN A 368 -12.36 5.53 20.82
N GLY A 369 -13.49 6.24 20.78
CA GLY A 369 -14.82 5.65 20.92
C GLY A 369 -15.11 4.59 19.87
N GLU A 370 -14.80 4.86 18.60
CA GLU A 370 -14.96 3.90 17.50
C GLU A 370 -13.99 2.71 17.64
N TRP A 371 -12.76 2.94 18.09
CA TRP A 371 -11.80 1.86 18.39
C TRP A 371 -12.29 0.93 19.50
N MET A 372 -12.87 1.47 20.57
CA MET A 372 -13.45 0.64 21.64
C MET A 372 -14.73 -0.08 21.22
N ARG A 373 -15.52 0.55 20.34
CA ARG A 373 -16.66 -0.12 19.68
C ARG A 373 -16.18 -1.26 18.79
N LEU A 374 -15.08 -1.08 18.06
CA LEU A 374 -14.45 -2.12 17.24
C LEU A 374 -14.06 -3.35 18.10
N CYS A 375 -13.58 -3.11 19.32
CA CYS A 375 -13.21 -4.17 20.26
C CYS A 375 -14.42 -4.95 20.81
N THR A 376 -15.58 -4.31 20.99
CA THR A 376 -16.68 -4.85 21.81
C THR A 376 -17.99 -5.11 21.06
N MET A 377 -18.36 -4.26 20.11
CA MET A 377 -19.72 -4.14 19.58
C MET A 377 -19.81 -4.27 18.05
N VAL A 378 -18.76 -4.75 17.38
CA VAL A 378 -18.80 -4.97 15.92
C VAL A 378 -19.85 -6.03 15.56
N THR A 379 -20.66 -5.73 14.57
CA THR A 379 -21.70 -6.63 14.06
C THR A 379 -21.27 -7.35 12.78
N GLU A 380 -21.79 -8.55 12.54
CA GLU A 380 -21.51 -9.29 11.30
C GLU A 380 -21.93 -8.51 10.04
N ALA A 381 -23.02 -7.73 10.12
CA ALA A 381 -23.48 -6.93 8.99
C ALA A 381 -22.48 -5.82 8.59
N GLU A 382 -21.80 -5.20 9.56
CA GLU A 382 -20.75 -4.21 9.29
C GLU A 382 -19.50 -4.87 8.71
N VAL A 383 -19.15 -6.06 9.21
CA VAL A 383 -18.00 -6.84 8.73
C VAL A 383 -18.22 -7.31 7.31
N GLU A 384 -19.39 -7.84 6.97
CA GLU A 384 -19.73 -8.24 5.60
C GLU A 384 -19.66 -7.04 4.63
N ARG A 385 -20.09 -5.85 5.06
CA ARG A 385 -19.92 -4.63 4.26
C ARG A 385 -18.44 -4.28 4.08
N ALA A 386 -17.64 -4.34 5.15
CA ALA A 386 -16.21 -4.04 5.10
C ALA A 386 -15.44 -5.04 4.21
N LYS A 387 -15.78 -6.33 4.25
CA LYS A 387 -15.24 -7.35 3.34
C LYS A 387 -15.53 -7.01 1.88
N ASN A 388 -16.77 -6.66 1.56
CA ASN A 388 -17.16 -6.30 0.21
C ASN A 388 -16.39 -5.06 -0.27
N LEU A 389 -16.28 -4.02 0.57
CA LEU A 389 -15.51 -2.82 0.26
C LEU A 389 -14.01 -3.14 0.06
N LEU A 390 -13.43 -3.99 0.90
CA LEU A 390 -12.04 -4.40 0.80
C LEU A 390 -11.79 -5.15 -0.52
N LYS A 391 -12.62 -6.15 -0.84
CA LYS A 391 -12.54 -6.88 -2.12
C LYS A 391 -12.65 -5.94 -3.32
N THR A 392 -13.61 -5.01 -3.29
CA THR A 392 -13.78 -4.02 -4.37
C THR A 392 -12.55 -3.13 -4.50
N ASN A 393 -12.05 -2.57 -3.41
CA ASN A 393 -10.87 -1.70 -3.44
C ASN A 393 -9.63 -2.44 -3.98
N MET A 394 -9.41 -3.68 -3.54
CA MET A 394 -8.27 -4.48 -3.98
C MET A 394 -8.34 -4.82 -5.47
N LEU A 395 -9.51 -5.19 -5.99
CA LEU A 395 -9.66 -5.50 -7.41
C LEU A 395 -9.56 -4.26 -8.29
N LEU A 396 -10.10 -3.12 -7.85
CA LEU A 396 -9.96 -1.85 -8.56
C LEU A 396 -8.52 -1.34 -8.54
N GLN A 397 -7.75 -1.62 -7.49
CA GLN A 397 -6.32 -1.31 -7.43
C GLN A 397 -5.49 -2.13 -8.41
N LEU A 398 -5.93 -3.34 -8.78
CA LEU A 398 -5.23 -4.22 -9.71
C LEU A 398 -5.57 -3.93 -11.18
N ASP A 399 -6.04 -2.73 -11.51
CA ASP A 399 -6.32 -2.33 -12.88
C ASP A 399 -5.09 -1.69 -13.54
N GLY A 400 -4.64 -2.28 -14.66
CA GLY A 400 -3.48 -1.85 -15.43
C GLY A 400 -2.19 -2.61 -15.14
N THR A 401 -1.21 -2.49 -16.04
CA THR A 401 0.06 -3.26 -15.94
C THR A 401 0.90 -2.80 -14.74
N THR A 402 1.04 -1.50 -14.51
CA THR A 402 1.89 -1.00 -13.41
C THR A 402 1.45 -1.47 -12.02
N PRO A 403 0.17 -1.34 -11.61
CA PRO A 403 -0.25 -1.83 -10.30
C PRO A 403 -0.10 -3.35 -10.14
N ILE A 404 -0.34 -4.13 -11.20
CA ILE A 404 -0.11 -5.58 -11.20
C ILE A 404 1.38 -5.90 -11.01
N CYS A 405 2.27 -5.19 -11.72
CA CYS A 405 3.71 -5.39 -11.61
C CYS A 405 4.22 -5.05 -10.20
N GLU A 406 3.72 -3.95 -9.63
CA GLU A 406 3.99 -3.54 -8.25
C GLU A 406 3.49 -4.56 -7.24
N ASP A 407 2.27 -5.06 -7.40
CA ASP A 407 1.71 -6.09 -6.54
C ASP A 407 2.55 -7.37 -6.59
N ILE A 408 2.97 -7.81 -7.78
CA ILE A 408 3.88 -8.96 -7.94
C ILE A 408 5.19 -8.71 -7.19
N GLY A 409 5.89 -7.61 -7.49
CA GLY A 409 7.18 -7.31 -6.88
C GLY A 409 7.12 -7.23 -5.36
N ARG A 410 6.17 -6.46 -4.84
CA ARG A 410 5.96 -6.28 -3.39
C ARG A 410 5.61 -7.59 -2.70
N GLN A 411 4.65 -8.37 -3.23
CA GLN A 411 4.27 -9.64 -2.61
C GLN A 411 5.40 -10.68 -2.68
N MET A 412 6.16 -10.72 -3.77
CA MET A 412 7.33 -11.59 -3.87
C MET A 412 8.39 -11.21 -2.81
N LEU A 413 8.61 -9.93 -2.53
CA LEU A 413 9.51 -9.51 -1.45
C LEU A 413 8.96 -9.83 -0.05
N CYS A 414 7.68 -9.60 0.21
CA CYS A 414 7.10 -9.75 1.55
C CYS A 414 6.74 -11.20 1.91
N TYR A 415 6.19 -11.96 0.95
CA TYR A 415 5.64 -13.30 1.18
C TYR A 415 6.43 -14.43 0.50
N ASN A 416 7.44 -14.09 -0.32
CA ASN A 416 8.14 -15.03 -1.20
C ASN A 416 7.24 -15.75 -2.21
N ARG A 417 6.00 -15.28 -2.39
CA ARG A 417 5.05 -15.76 -3.39
C ARG A 417 4.01 -14.67 -3.64
N ARG A 418 3.34 -14.71 -4.79
CA ARG A 418 2.11 -13.95 -4.99
C ARG A 418 0.92 -14.76 -4.48
N ILE A 419 0.13 -14.17 -3.59
CA ILE A 419 -1.12 -14.74 -3.10
C ILE A 419 -2.14 -14.62 -4.23
N PRO A 420 -2.67 -15.73 -4.77
CA PRO A 420 -3.63 -15.67 -5.85
C PRO A 420 -4.95 -15.06 -5.35
N LEU A 421 -5.67 -14.35 -6.23
CA LEU A 421 -6.83 -13.55 -5.83
C LEU A 421 -7.96 -14.39 -5.20
N HIS A 422 -8.16 -15.62 -5.65
CA HIS A 422 -9.15 -16.53 -5.06
C HIS A 422 -8.80 -16.95 -3.64
N GLU A 423 -7.51 -17.14 -3.32
CA GLU A 423 -7.06 -17.44 -1.96
C GLU A 423 -7.26 -16.23 -1.06
N LEU A 424 -6.93 -15.04 -1.56
CA LEU A 424 -7.11 -13.79 -0.84
C LEU A 424 -8.58 -13.48 -0.57
N GLU A 425 -9.44 -13.71 -1.55
CA GLU A 425 -10.89 -13.62 -1.40
C GLU A 425 -11.38 -14.55 -0.29
N GLN A 426 -10.95 -15.82 -0.31
CA GLN A 426 -11.33 -16.80 0.70
C GLN A 426 -10.86 -16.42 2.10
N ARG A 427 -9.64 -15.87 2.23
CA ARG A 427 -9.11 -15.34 3.49
C ARG A 427 -9.98 -14.21 4.01
N ILE A 428 -10.37 -13.25 3.15
CA ILE A 428 -11.26 -12.14 3.51
C ILE A 428 -12.63 -12.65 3.93
N ASP A 429 -13.21 -13.60 3.19
CA ASP A 429 -14.53 -14.17 3.50
C ASP A 429 -14.56 -14.93 4.81
N SER A 430 -13.44 -15.56 5.19
CA SER A 430 -13.34 -16.31 6.45
C SER A 430 -13.36 -15.43 7.70
N VAL A 431 -13.13 -14.12 7.59
CA VAL A 431 -13.09 -13.20 8.73
C VAL A 431 -14.47 -13.05 9.35
N THR A 432 -14.66 -13.41 10.62
CA THR A 432 -15.92 -13.18 11.33
C THR A 432 -15.87 -11.91 12.18
N ALA A 433 -17.02 -11.40 12.65
CA ALA A 433 -17.02 -10.31 13.63
C ALA A 433 -16.29 -10.69 14.93
N GLN A 434 -16.28 -11.97 15.30
CA GLN A 434 -15.49 -12.43 16.43
C GLN A 434 -13.98 -12.27 16.17
N ASN A 435 -13.50 -12.64 14.98
CA ASN A 435 -12.08 -12.46 14.64
C ASN A 435 -11.66 -10.99 14.68
N VAL A 436 -12.51 -10.09 14.17
CA VAL A 436 -12.26 -8.64 14.23
C VAL A 436 -12.18 -8.16 15.68
N ARG A 437 -13.11 -8.61 16.54
CA ARG A 437 -13.09 -8.27 17.98
C ARG A 437 -11.84 -8.81 18.67
N ASP A 438 -11.46 -10.06 18.43
CA ASP A 438 -10.30 -10.69 19.05
C ASP A 438 -9.00 -9.95 18.68
N VAL A 439 -8.85 -9.60 17.40
CA VAL A 439 -7.70 -8.85 16.89
C VAL A 439 -7.71 -7.42 17.41
N ALA A 440 -8.87 -6.74 17.42
CA ALA A 440 -8.98 -5.41 18.03
C ALA A 440 -8.65 -5.43 19.53
N MET A 441 -9.09 -6.45 20.27
CA MET A 441 -8.72 -6.65 21.68
C MET A 441 -7.22 -6.92 21.86
N LYS A 442 -6.58 -7.60 20.91
CA LYS A 442 -5.14 -7.90 20.95
C LYS A 442 -4.28 -6.66 20.69
N TYR A 443 -4.59 -5.88 19.65
CA TYR A 443 -3.73 -4.80 19.14
C TYR A 443 -4.16 -3.39 19.57
N ILE A 444 -5.43 -3.18 19.93
CA ILE A 444 -5.96 -1.85 20.23
C ILE A 444 -6.28 -1.70 21.72
N PHE A 445 -7.00 -2.67 22.30
CA PHE A 445 -7.47 -2.57 23.69
C PHE A 445 -6.31 -2.55 24.69
N ASP A 446 -6.33 -1.55 25.56
CA ASP A 446 -5.33 -1.28 26.60
C ASP A 446 -3.87 -1.26 26.10
N ARG A 447 -3.66 -0.90 24.83
CA ARG A 447 -2.32 -0.68 24.26
C ARG A 447 -1.90 0.79 24.38
N CYS A 448 -0.60 1.01 24.46
CA CYS A 448 -0.03 2.36 24.43
C CYS A 448 0.07 2.83 22.99
N PRO A 449 -0.65 3.89 22.57
CA PRO A 449 -0.55 4.39 21.21
C PRO A 449 0.70 5.25 21.03
N ALA A 450 1.16 5.38 19.79
CA ALA A 450 2.07 6.43 19.34
C ALA A 450 1.25 7.58 18.74
N VAL A 451 1.58 8.82 19.08
CA VAL A 451 0.86 10.02 18.64
C VAL A 451 1.85 11.03 18.03
N ALA A 452 1.56 11.50 16.84
CA ALA A 452 2.28 12.61 16.22
C ALA A 452 1.30 13.70 15.82
N ALA A 453 1.61 14.95 16.16
CA ALA A 453 0.75 16.09 15.90
C ALA A 453 1.56 17.31 15.47
N VAL A 454 1.12 17.98 14.40
CA VAL A 454 1.75 19.18 13.82
C VAL A 454 0.70 20.27 13.62
N GLY A 455 1.04 21.52 13.96
CA GLY A 455 0.16 22.69 13.82
C GLY A 455 -0.43 23.19 15.14
N PRO A 456 -1.61 23.84 15.13
CA PRO A 456 -2.26 24.42 16.31
C PRO A 456 -2.91 23.32 17.19
N VAL A 457 -2.07 22.53 17.86
CA VAL A 457 -2.45 21.29 18.59
C VAL A 457 -2.65 21.51 20.09
N GLU A 458 -2.96 22.74 20.50
CA GLU A 458 -3.13 23.08 21.92
C GLU A 458 -4.32 22.36 22.59
N ASN A 459 -5.37 22.09 21.82
CA ASN A 459 -6.56 21.38 22.28
C ASN A 459 -6.42 19.85 22.14
N LEU A 460 -5.24 19.33 21.81
CA LEU A 460 -5.01 17.89 21.79
C LEU A 460 -4.86 17.39 23.24
N PRO A 461 -5.67 16.42 23.69
CA PRO A 461 -5.57 15.86 25.04
C PRO A 461 -4.17 15.37 25.36
N ASP A 462 -3.72 15.49 26.61
CA ASP A 462 -2.42 14.97 27.06
C ASP A 462 -2.32 13.45 26.89
N TYR A 463 -1.09 12.92 26.76
CA TYR A 463 -0.88 11.49 26.52
C TYR A 463 -1.55 10.58 27.57
N VAL A 464 -1.62 11.00 28.84
CA VAL A 464 -2.22 10.19 29.90
C VAL A 464 -3.72 10.04 29.66
N ARG A 465 -4.40 11.11 29.25
CA ARG A 465 -5.81 11.06 28.86
C ARG A 465 -6.02 10.23 27.59
N ILE A 466 -5.16 10.37 26.57
CA ILE A 466 -5.21 9.53 25.37
C ILE A 466 -5.08 8.05 25.76
N ARG A 467 -4.06 7.69 26.54
CA ARG A 467 -3.82 6.30 26.97
C ARG A 467 -4.96 5.75 27.84
N SER A 468 -5.56 6.59 28.67
CA SER A 468 -6.70 6.19 29.53
C SER A 468 -7.95 5.86 28.71
N SER A 469 -8.13 6.52 27.56
CA SER A 469 -9.23 6.26 26.63
C SER A 469 -9.04 5.01 25.75
N MET A 470 -7.92 4.30 25.88
CA MET A 470 -7.64 3.05 25.15
C MET A 470 -8.26 1.80 25.79
N HIS A 471 -9.05 1.97 26.86
CA HIS A 471 -9.92 0.94 27.43
C HIS A 471 -11.22 1.58 27.92
N TRP A 472 -12.28 0.80 28.06
CA TRP A 472 -13.52 1.25 28.69
C TRP A 472 -13.61 0.74 30.12
N VAL A 473 -13.89 1.67 31.05
CA VAL A 473 -14.17 1.37 32.47
C VAL A 473 -15.60 0.80 32.67
N ARG A 474 -16.37 0.64 31.57
CA ARG A 474 -17.74 0.11 31.60
C ARG A 474 -17.84 -1.42 31.58
N VAL A 475 -16.72 -2.13 31.46
CA VAL A 475 -16.67 -3.60 31.38
C VAL A 475 -16.64 -4.22 32.77
#